data_AF-A0A2V9UZV4-F1
#
_entry.id   AF-A0A2V9UZV4-F1
#
_cell.length_a   1.000
_cell.length_b   1.000
_cell.length_c   1.000
_cell.angle_alpha   90.00
_cell.angle_beta   90.00
_cell.angle_gamma   90.00
#
_symmetry.space_group_name_H-M   'P 1'
#
loop_
_entity.id
_entity.type
_entity.pdbx_description
1 polymer ?
#
loop_
_entity_poly.entity_id
_entity_poly.type
_entity_poly.pdbx_seq_one_letter_code
_entity_poly.pdbx_strand_id
1 'polypeptide(L)'
;MPGYSGTPLPKKLGIKDGYRVALIGMPGEIRTDLKEAFSTCRIGKDFAPALDFIHIFTSSHVELEREMKRAAKALAPAGMVWISWPKKSSGVATDLTEDIIRATGLALGLVDVKVCAVTDVWSGLKFVIPVKNRPKV
;
A
#
# COMPACT_ATOMS: atom_id res chain seq x y z
N MET A 1 26.21 1.97 -1.31
CA MET A 1 25.24 2.74 -2.13
C MET A 1 24.14 1.79 -2.55
N PRO A 2 22.89 2.09 -2.18
CA PRO A 2 21.95 2.67 -3.15
C PRO A 2 21.43 4.04 -2.68
N GLY A 3 21.11 4.91 -3.63
CA GLY A 3 20.51 6.21 -3.37
C GLY A 3 19.10 6.06 -2.82
N TYR A 4 18.93 6.24 -1.52
CA TYR A 4 17.62 6.35 -0.90
C TYR A 4 17.61 7.62 -0.07
N SER A 5 16.65 8.52 -0.36
CA SER A 5 16.36 9.67 0.50
C SER A 5 16.44 9.23 1.95
N GLY A 6 17.23 9.94 2.78
CA GLY A 6 17.54 9.61 4.18
C GLY A 6 16.33 9.58 5.14
N THR A 7 15.13 9.65 4.58
CA THR A 7 13.85 9.45 5.26
C THR A 7 13.64 7.95 5.51
N PRO A 8 13.40 7.49 6.75
CA PRO A 8 13.09 6.08 7.02
C PRO A 8 11.85 5.58 6.27
N LEU A 9 11.82 4.30 5.89
CA LEU A 9 10.71 3.68 5.16
C LEU A 9 9.32 3.95 5.81
N PRO A 10 9.13 3.84 7.14
CA PRO A 10 7.86 4.18 7.78
C PRO A 10 7.33 5.57 7.45
N LYS A 11 8.22 6.56 7.45
CA LYS A 11 7.90 7.95 7.12
C LYS A 11 7.63 8.12 5.61
N LYS A 12 8.26 7.31 4.75
CA LYS A 12 7.93 7.28 3.31
C LYS A 12 6.52 6.74 3.07
N LEU A 13 6.15 5.67 3.78
CA LEU A 13 4.83 5.03 3.71
C LEU A 13 3.73 5.90 4.36
N GLY A 14 4.10 6.82 5.26
CA GLY A 14 3.17 7.73 5.92
C GLY A 14 2.38 7.06 7.04
N ILE A 15 2.98 6.07 7.69
CA ILE A 15 2.43 5.41 8.89
C ILE A 15 2.34 6.43 10.02
N LYS A 16 1.22 6.45 10.75
CA LYS A 16 0.99 7.31 11.90
C LYS A 16 0.41 6.51 13.06
N ASP A 17 0.63 7.03 14.26
CA ASP A 17 0.09 6.44 15.49
C ASP A 17 -1.44 6.33 15.44
N GLY A 18 -1.96 5.26 16.04
CA GLY A 18 -3.40 5.01 16.15
C GLY A 18 -4.09 4.55 14.87
N TYR A 19 -3.39 4.49 13.73
CA TYR A 19 -3.96 4.00 12.46
C TYR A 19 -4.53 2.59 12.59
N ARG A 20 -5.71 2.39 12.00
CA ARG A 20 -6.26 1.06 11.74
C ARG A 20 -5.61 0.50 10.47
N VAL A 21 -4.88 -0.59 10.66
CA VAL A 21 -3.94 -1.12 9.67
C VAL A 21 -4.38 -2.51 9.20
N ALA A 22 -4.31 -2.74 7.89
CA ALA A 22 -4.36 -4.09 7.30
C ALA A 22 -3.10 -4.32 6.44
N LEU A 23 -2.48 -5.49 6.61
CA LEU A 23 -1.23 -5.87 5.94
C LEU A 23 -1.46 -7.20 5.20
N ILE A 24 -1.63 -7.12 3.88
CA ILE A 24 -2.02 -8.25 3.04
C ILE A 24 -0.80 -8.71 2.25
N GLY A 25 -0.44 -9.99 2.41
CA GLY A 25 0.71 -10.58 1.71
C GLY A 25 2.07 -10.01 2.11
N MET A 26 2.15 -9.18 3.16
CA MET A 26 3.41 -8.52 3.55
C MET A 26 4.49 -9.56 3.91
N PRO A 27 5.65 -9.54 3.22
CA PRO A 27 6.79 -10.39 3.55
C PRO A 27 7.25 -10.24 5.01
N GLY A 28 7.72 -11.34 5.60
CA GLY A 28 8.08 -11.40 7.02
C GLY A 28 9.23 -10.45 7.40
N GLU A 29 10.19 -10.28 6.51
CA GLU A 29 11.30 -9.36 6.64
C GLU A 29 10.82 -7.90 6.71
N ILE A 30 9.93 -7.49 5.79
CA ILE A 30 9.38 -6.13 5.77
C ILE A 30 8.50 -5.89 7.01
N ARG A 31 7.74 -6.91 7.43
CA ARG A 31 6.95 -6.83 8.67
C ARG A 31 7.85 -6.62 9.88
N THR A 32 9.02 -7.23 9.91
CA THR A 32 10.00 -7.08 10.99
C THR A 32 10.59 -5.67 10.97
N ASP A 33 10.99 -5.17 9.80
CA ASP A 33 11.54 -3.82 9.63
C ASP A 33 10.54 -2.70 10.02
N LEU A 34 9.24 -2.94 9.83
CA LEU A 34 8.17 -1.99 10.16
C LEU A 34 7.55 -2.21 11.55
N LYS A 35 8.06 -3.17 12.34
CA LYS A 35 7.46 -3.56 13.62
C LYS A 35 7.32 -2.39 14.59
N GLU A 36 8.35 -1.57 14.73
CA GLU A 36 8.32 -0.40 15.62
C GLU A 36 7.30 0.65 15.13
N ALA A 37 7.24 0.88 13.83
CA ALA A 37 6.31 1.83 13.23
C ALA A 37 4.83 1.44 13.42
N PHE A 38 4.55 0.14 13.50
CA PHE A 38 3.20 -0.36 13.76
C PHE A 38 2.90 -0.61 15.25
N SER A 39 3.84 -0.37 16.16
CA SER A 39 3.67 -0.64 17.59
C SER A 39 2.52 0.15 18.23
N THR A 40 2.24 1.35 17.71
CA THR A 40 1.16 2.24 18.14
C THR A 40 -0.08 2.14 17.25
N CYS A 41 -0.05 1.30 16.21
CA CYS A 41 -1.16 1.08 15.30
C CYS A 41 -2.10 -0.04 15.79
N ARG A 42 -3.34 -0.02 15.28
CA ARG A 42 -4.33 -1.07 15.49
C ARG A 42 -4.33 -1.98 14.28
N ILE A 43 -3.50 -3.02 14.31
CA ILE A 43 -3.50 -4.05 13.27
C ILE A 43 -4.74 -4.91 13.47
N GLY A 44 -5.67 -4.86 12.50
CA GLY A 44 -6.97 -5.52 12.58
C GLY A 44 -7.12 -6.67 11.59
N LYS A 45 -8.35 -7.18 11.49
CA LYS A 45 -8.74 -8.12 10.43
C LYS A 45 -8.61 -7.45 9.06
N ASP A 46 -8.21 -8.25 8.06
CA ASP A 46 -8.13 -7.79 6.69
C ASP A 46 -9.46 -7.20 6.22
N PHE A 47 -9.40 -6.00 5.64
CA PHE A 47 -10.54 -5.29 5.07
C PHE A 47 -11.70 -5.02 6.04
N ALA A 48 -11.40 -4.88 7.34
CA ALA A 48 -12.33 -4.25 8.27
C ALA A 48 -12.73 -2.84 7.75
N PRO A 49 -13.94 -2.35 8.05
CA PRO A 49 -14.37 -1.04 7.56
C PRO A 49 -13.53 0.09 8.17
N ALA A 50 -13.39 1.16 7.40
CA ALA A 50 -12.68 2.38 7.74
C ALA A 50 -11.21 2.17 8.13
N LEU A 51 -10.41 1.47 7.32
CA LEU A 51 -8.96 1.38 7.52
C LEU A 51 -8.26 2.69 7.14
N ASP A 52 -7.32 3.12 7.96
CA ASP A 52 -6.52 4.33 7.72
C ASP A 52 -5.31 4.02 6.83
N PHE A 53 -4.80 2.79 6.90
CA PHE A 53 -3.66 2.32 6.13
C PHE A 53 -3.84 0.85 5.72
N ILE A 54 -3.79 0.58 4.43
CA ILE A 54 -3.80 -0.76 3.86
C ILE A 54 -2.53 -0.93 3.04
N HIS A 55 -1.77 -2.01 3.24
CA HIS A 55 -0.60 -2.32 2.41
C HIS A 55 -0.73 -3.73 1.86
N ILE A 56 -0.90 -3.83 0.53
CA ILE A 56 -1.04 -5.08 -0.21
C ILE A 56 0.28 -5.35 -0.93
N PHE A 57 0.79 -6.58 -0.77
CA PHE A 57 1.88 -7.12 -1.56
C PHE A 57 1.34 -8.24 -2.44
N THR A 58 1.58 -8.14 -3.75
CA THR A 58 1.19 -9.18 -4.70
C THR A 58 2.10 -9.15 -5.92
N SER A 59 2.24 -10.29 -6.58
CA SER A 59 2.93 -10.45 -7.87
C SER A 59 1.99 -10.81 -9.01
N SER A 60 0.68 -10.88 -8.76
CA SER A 60 -0.34 -11.30 -9.73
C SER A 60 -1.39 -10.23 -9.97
N HIS A 61 -1.74 -10.03 -11.24
CA HIS A 61 -2.80 -9.12 -11.66
C HIS A 61 -4.18 -9.57 -11.13
N VAL A 62 -4.45 -10.87 -11.11
CA VAL A 62 -5.73 -11.40 -10.60
C VAL A 62 -5.89 -11.11 -9.11
N GLU A 63 -4.83 -11.28 -8.33
CA GLU A 63 -4.84 -10.94 -6.91
C GLU A 63 -4.93 -9.43 -6.69
N LEU A 64 -4.22 -8.63 -7.49
CA LEU A 64 -4.29 -7.17 -7.46
C LEU A 64 -5.74 -6.70 -7.60
N GLU A 65 -6.45 -7.12 -8.64
CA GLU A 65 -7.83 -6.69 -8.86
C GLU A 65 -8.73 -7.05 -7.69
N ARG A 66 -8.60 -8.28 -7.17
CA ARG A 66 -9.39 -8.78 -6.05
C ARG A 66 -9.13 -7.98 -4.77
N GLU A 67 -7.88 -7.83 -4.36
CA GLU A 67 -7.52 -7.19 -3.10
C GLU A 67 -7.68 -5.66 -3.16
N MET A 68 -7.37 -5.03 -4.30
CA MET A 68 -7.54 -3.59 -4.45
C MET A 68 -9.01 -3.18 -4.41
N LYS A 69 -9.91 -3.98 -5.00
CA LYS A 69 -11.36 -3.78 -4.89
C LYS A 69 -11.86 -3.87 -3.45
N ARG A 70 -11.32 -4.81 -2.66
CA ARG A 70 -11.64 -4.93 -1.23
C ARG A 70 -11.07 -3.75 -0.43
N ALA A 71 -9.85 -3.33 -0.74
CA ALA A 71 -9.19 -2.19 -0.11
C ALA A 71 -9.95 -0.89 -0.31
N ALA A 72 -10.38 -0.61 -1.55
CA ALA A 72 -11.14 0.59 -1.89
C ALA A 72 -12.44 0.71 -1.07
N LYS A 73 -13.13 -0.42 -0.82
CA LYS A 73 -14.35 -0.46 0.00
C LYS A 73 -14.09 -0.32 1.50
N ALA A 74 -12.97 -0.84 1.96
CA ALA A 74 -12.60 -0.83 3.38
C ALA A 74 -11.97 0.51 3.81
N LEU A 75 -11.58 1.37 2.87
CA LEU A 75 -10.80 2.57 3.17
C LEU A 75 -11.61 3.62 3.93
N ALA A 76 -11.01 4.19 4.98
CA ALA A 76 -11.52 5.42 5.58
C ALA A 76 -11.43 6.59 4.58
N PRO A 77 -12.27 7.63 4.69
CA PRO A 77 -12.23 8.79 3.79
C PRO A 77 -10.85 9.41 3.57
N ALA A 78 -10.06 9.53 4.63
CA ALA A 78 -8.69 10.06 4.59
C ALA A 78 -7.61 8.97 4.63
N GLY A 79 -8.01 7.70 4.47
CA GLY A 79 -7.11 6.56 4.48
C GLY A 79 -6.27 6.46 3.20
N MET A 80 -5.33 5.52 3.22
CA MET A 80 -4.47 5.23 2.08
C MET A 80 -4.29 3.74 1.82
N VAL A 81 -4.13 3.39 0.55
CA VAL A 81 -3.78 2.04 0.10
C VAL A 81 -2.42 2.10 -0.55
N TRP A 82 -1.49 1.29 -0.09
CA TRP A 82 -0.23 1.00 -0.76
C TRP A 82 -0.35 -0.34 -1.46
N ILE A 83 -0.03 -0.36 -2.75
CA ILE A 83 0.15 -1.60 -3.51
C ILE A 83 1.64 -1.76 -3.79
N SER A 84 2.19 -2.92 -3.41
CA SER A 84 3.57 -3.29 -3.66
C SER A 84 3.67 -4.51 -4.56
N TRP A 85 4.52 -4.39 -5.58
CA TRP A 85 4.79 -5.44 -6.56
C TRP A 85 6.30 -5.61 -6.74
N PRO A 86 6.77 -6.80 -7.17
CA PRO A 86 8.19 -7.00 -7.42
C PRO A 86 8.68 -6.15 -8.58
N LYS A 87 9.85 -5.52 -8.42
CA LYS A 87 10.53 -4.80 -9.50
C LYS A 87 10.95 -5.80 -10.57
N LYS A 88 10.89 -5.39 -11.84
CA LYS A 88 11.43 -6.19 -12.96
C LYS A 88 12.89 -6.62 -12.75
N SER A 89 13.70 -5.78 -12.10
CA SER A 89 15.11 -6.05 -11.81
C SER A 89 15.36 -7.01 -10.65
N SER A 90 14.33 -7.39 -9.88
CA SER A 90 14.47 -8.24 -8.69
C SER A 90 14.61 -9.73 -9.01
N GLY A 91 14.31 -10.14 -10.26
CA GLY A 91 14.28 -11.55 -10.67
C GLY A 91 13.05 -12.33 -10.18
N VAL A 92 12.19 -11.73 -9.35
CA VAL A 92 10.93 -12.34 -8.92
C VAL A 92 9.91 -12.25 -10.06
N ALA A 93 9.30 -13.38 -10.41
CA ALA A 93 8.29 -13.46 -11.45
C ALA A 93 7.03 -12.67 -11.05
N THR A 94 6.54 -11.83 -11.96
CA THR A 94 5.31 -11.07 -11.80
C THR A 94 4.74 -10.71 -13.17
N ASP A 95 3.42 -10.62 -13.27
CA ASP A 95 2.70 -10.08 -14.42
C ASP A 95 2.34 -8.59 -14.25
N LEU A 96 2.85 -7.95 -13.19
CA LEU A 96 2.52 -6.58 -12.80
C LEU A 96 3.53 -5.55 -13.32
N THR A 97 3.01 -4.41 -13.74
CA THR A 97 3.77 -3.18 -14.02
C THR A 97 3.14 -2.02 -13.28
N GLU A 98 3.88 -0.91 -13.14
CA GLU A 98 3.31 0.31 -12.53
C GLU A 98 2.03 0.77 -13.25
N ASP A 99 2.00 0.64 -14.58
CA ASP A 99 0.85 1.04 -15.39
C ASP A 99 -0.39 0.18 -15.13
N ILE A 100 -0.22 -1.14 -14.95
CA ILE A 100 -1.30 -2.04 -14.54
C ILE A 100 -1.83 -1.59 -13.17
N ILE A 101 -0.93 -1.40 -12.20
CA ILE A 101 -1.28 -1.01 -10.83
C ILE A 101 -2.04 0.33 -10.82
N ARG A 102 -1.54 1.31 -11.57
CA ARG A 102 -2.18 2.62 -11.72
C ARG A 102 -3.56 2.51 -12.36
N ALA A 103 -3.66 1.79 -13.48
CA ALA A 103 -4.93 1.61 -14.19
C ALA A 103 -5.99 0.94 -13.29
N THR A 104 -5.63 -0.12 -12.56
CA THR A 104 -6.55 -0.80 -11.63
C THR A 104 -7.04 0.15 -10.53
N GLY A 105 -6.15 0.96 -9.94
CA GLY A 105 -6.53 1.93 -8.90
C GLY A 105 -7.45 3.03 -9.41
N LEU A 106 -7.15 3.59 -10.58
CA LEU A 106 -7.99 4.61 -11.22
C LEU A 106 -9.37 4.07 -11.60
N ALA A 107 -9.46 2.83 -12.08
CA ALA A 107 -10.73 2.17 -12.40
C ALA A 107 -11.65 2.01 -11.16
N LEU A 108 -11.07 1.99 -9.96
CA LEU A 108 -11.79 1.95 -8.68
C LEU A 108 -12.09 3.34 -8.11
N GLY A 109 -11.82 4.41 -8.86
CA GLY A 109 -12.07 5.80 -8.45
C GLY A 109 -11.08 6.36 -7.43
N LEU A 110 -9.96 5.67 -7.21
CA LEU A 110 -8.83 6.18 -6.42
C LEU A 110 -7.93 7.07 -7.29
N VAL A 111 -7.01 7.79 -6.66
CA VAL A 111 -5.94 8.52 -7.35
C VAL A 111 -4.59 8.14 -6.76
N ASP A 112 -3.58 7.96 -7.60
CA ASP A 112 -2.22 7.76 -7.15
C ASP A 112 -1.57 9.08 -6.68
N VAL A 113 -0.70 8.98 -5.69
CA VAL A 113 -0.11 10.14 -5.00
C VAL A 113 1.40 10.06 -4.95
N LYS A 114 1.94 8.86 -4.76
CA LYS A 114 3.36 8.68 -4.48
C LYS A 114 3.81 7.28 -4.84
N VAL A 115 4.93 7.18 -5.55
CA VAL A 115 5.70 5.94 -5.73
C VAL A 115 6.92 5.95 -4.81
N CYS A 116 7.33 4.79 -4.31
CA CYS A 116 8.63 4.61 -3.66
C CYS A 116 9.13 3.16 -3.76
N ALA A 117 10.44 2.97 -3.66
CA ALA A 117 11.00 1.66 -3.34
C ALA A 117 10.71 1.33 -1.87
N VAL A 118 10.11 0.17 -1.64
CA VAL A 118 9.88 -0.38 -0.29
C VAL A 118 11.12 -1.15 0.15
N THR A 119 11.63 -2.00 -0.73
CA THR A 119 12.93 -2.67 -0.60
C THR A 119 13.63 -2.68 -1.95
N ASP A 120 14.74 -3.39 -2.07
CA ASP A 120 15.37 -3.63 -3.38
C ASP A 120 14.52 -4.53 -4.28
N VAL A 121 13.66 -5.38 -3.71
CA VAL A 121 12.73 -6.25 -4.41
C VAL A 121 11.41 -5.55 -4.74
N TRP A 122 10.85 -4.78 -3.81
CA TRP A 122 9.46 -4.29 -3.91
C TRP A 122 9.40 -2.81 -4.25
N SER A 123 8.65 -2.46 -5.29
CA SER A 123 8.12 -1.10 -5.50
C SER A 123 6.82 -0.92 -4.74
N GLY A 124 6.40 0.33 -4.49
CA GLY A 124 5.13 0.65 -3.87
C GLY A 124 4.50 1.89 -4.49
N LEU A 125 3.20 1.83 -4.77
CA LEU A 125 2.40 2.96 -5.25
C LEU A 125 1.25 3.22 -4.27
N LYS A 126 1.16 4.48 -3.84
CA LYS A 126 0.15 4.97 -2.90
C LYS A 126 -1.06 5.50 -3.64
N PHE A 127 -2.22 5.05 -3.21
CA PHE A 127 -3.53 5.53 -3.63
C PHE A 127 -4.32 6.10 -2.45
N VAL A 128 -5.19 7.06 -2.77
CA VAL A 128 -6.17 7.63 -1.83
C VAL A 128 -7.50 7.86 -2.52
N ILE A 129 -8.57 8.02 -1.74
CA ILE A 129 -9.83 8.59 -2.25
C ILE A 129 -9.56 10.07 -2.61
N PRO A 130 -9.92 10.54 -3.82
CA PRO A 130 -9.80 11.95 -4.21
C PRO A 130 -10.48 12.86 -3.19
N VAL A 131 -9.86 13.98 -2.83
CA VAL A 131 -10.39 14.90 -1.80
C VAL A 131 -11.85 15.30 -2.10
N LYS A 132 -12.17 15.59 -3.37
CA LYS A 132 -13.52 15.93 -3.84
C LYS A 132 -14.57 14.81 -3.66
N ASN A 133 -14.13 13.56 -3.52
CA ASN A 133 -14.98 12.38 -3.37
C ASN A 133 -15.07 11.90 -1.91
N ARG A 134 -14.41 12.59 -0.97
CA ARG A 134 -14.51 12.25 0.46
C ARG A 134 -15.80 12.82 1.03
N PRO A 135 -16.48 12.11 1.95
CA PRO A 135 -17.57 12.68 2.73
C PRO A 135 -17.13 14.00 3.37
N LYS A 136 -17.99 15.02 3.29
CA LYS A 136 -17.82 16.24 4.06
C LYS A 136 -18.06 15.90 5.52
N VAL A 137 -17.02 16.05 6.34
CA VAL A 137 -17.11 15.97 7.80
C VAL A 137 -17.78 17.20 8.36
#